data_AF-A0A0C3AY55-F1
#
_entry.id   AF-A0A0C3AY55-F1
#
_cell.length_a   1.000
_cell.length_b   1.000
_cell.length_c   1.000
_cell.angle_alpha   90.00
_cell.angle_beta   90.00
_cell.angle_gamma   90.00
#
_symmetry.space_group_name_H-M   'P 1'
#
loop_
_entity.id
_entity.type
_entity.pdbx_description
1 polymer ?
#
loop_
_entity_poly.entity_id
_entity_poly.type
_entity_poly.pdbx_seq_one_letter_code
_entity_poly.pdbx_strand_id
1 'polypeptide(L)' 'MEDINVISSGPTILKSIQLDNAAAKIPVNISKARDDEVGDGTTSVCVLVVELLRG' A
#
# COMPACT_ATOMS: atom_id res chain seq x y z
N MET A 1 -9.36 23.85 -9.55
CA MET A 1 -8.39 23.05 -10.31
C MET A 1 -8.27 21.77 -9.53
N GLU A 2 -8.84 20.68 -10.02
CA GLU A 2 -8.68 19.38 -9.35
C GLU A 2 -7.27 18.89 -9.65
N ASP A 3 -6.49 18.64 -8.59
CA ASP A 3 -5.14 18.08 -8.71
C ASP A 3 -5.25 16.60 -9.10
N ILE A 4 -5.17 16.33 -10.40
CA ILE A 4 -5.12 14.97 -10.95
C ILE A 4 -3.67 14.49 -10.86
N ASN A 5 -3.42 13.57 -9.94
CA ASN A 5 -2.09 13.01 -9.72
C ASN A 5 -2.00 11.60 -10.34
N VAL A 6 -1.25 11.46 -11.43
CA VAL A 6 -1.05 10.17 -12.10
C VAL A 6 0.18 9.49 -11.50
N ILE A 7 -0.05 8.42 -10.72
CA ILE A 7 0.99 7.73 -9.96
C ILE A 7 0.96 6.25 -10.34
N SER A 8 2.11 5.67 -10.71
CA SER A 8 2.24 4.26 -11.12
C SER A 8 2.73 3.32 -10.00
N SER A 9 3.14 3.86 -8.86
CA SER A 9 3.64 3.09 -7.72
C SER A 9 2.54 2.87 -6.67
N GLY A 10 2.21 1.61 -6.41
CA GLY A 10 1.24 1.18 -5.39
C GLY A 10 1.51 1.73 -3.98
N PRO A 11 2.73 1.64 -3.43
CA PRO A 11 3.09 2.24 -2.14
C PRO A 11 2.82 3.74 -2.05
N THR A 12 3.01 4.47 -3.15
CA THR A 12 2.75 5.92 -3.21
C THR A 12 1.26 6.21 -3.30
N ILE A 13 0.50 5.44 -4.07
CA ILE A 13 -0.97 5.52 -4.10
C ILE A 13 -1.53 5.30 -2.69
N LEU A 14 -1.06 4.26 -1.99
CA LEU A 14 -1.46 3.93 -0.62
C LEU A 14 -1.13 5.02 0.42
N LYS A 15 -0.14 5.88 0.15
CA LYS A 15 0.19 7.07 0.98
C LYS A 15 -0.73 8.26 0.67
N SER A 16 -1.25 8.36 -0.55
CA SER A 16 -2.10 9.47 -1.00
C SER A 16 -3.56 9.34 -0.57
N ILE A 17 -3.99 8.15 -0.10
CA ILE A 17 -5.34 7.89 0.42
C ILE A 17 -5.35 8.01 1.95
N GLN A 18 -6.31 8.77 2.50
CA GLN A 18 -6.55 8.79 3.93
C GLN A 18 -7.25 7.49 4.36
N LEU A 19 -6.57 6.70 5.17
CA LEU A 19 -7.08 5.44 5.72
C LEU A 19 -7.25 5.58 7.24
N ASP A 20 -8.50 5.73 7.68
CA ASP A 20 -8.87 5.80 9.10
C ASP A 20 -8.97 4.42 9.76
N ASN A 21 -9.13 3.36 8.96
CA ASN A 21 -9.19 1.99 9.47
C ASN A 21 -7.80 1.51 9.90
N ALA A 22 -7.65 1.17 11.19
CA ALA A 22 -6.41 0.65 11.76
C ALA A 22 -5.93 -0.64 11.06
N ALA A 23 -6.84 -1.52 10.64
CA ALA A 23 -6.50 -2.73 9.90
C ALA A 23 -5.94 -2.42 8.50
N ALA A 24 -6.37 -1.32 7.88
CA ALA A 24 -5.86 -0.90 6.59
C ALA A 24 -4.46 -0.25 6.67
N LYS A 25 -4.04 0.23 7.85
CA LYS A 25 -2.67 0.76 8.05
C LYS A 25 -1.61 -0.35 8.03
N ILE A 26 -1.97 -1.58 8.37
CA ILE A 26 -1.06 -2.74 8.39
C ILE A 26 -0.51 -3.05 6.99
N PRO A 27 -1.33 -3.35 5.97
CA PRO A 27 -0.83 -3.63 4.62
C PRO A 27 -0.11 -2.43 3.99
N VAL A 28 -0.51 -1.19 4.32
CA VAL A 28 0.19 0.03 3.87
C VAL A 28 1.61 0.10 4.42
N ASN A 29 1.79 -0.16 5.72
CA ASN A 29 3.11 -0.13 6.35
C ASN A 29 4.00 -1.28 5.86
N ILE A 30 3.43 -2.46 5.59
CA ILE A 30 4.17 -3.58 5.01
C ILE A 30 4.60 -3.27 3.58
N SER A 31 3.72 -2.67 2.77
CA SER A 31 4.04 -2.25 1.41
C SER A 31 5.15 -1.19 1.40
N LYS A 32 5.20 -0.28 2.40
CA LYS A 32 6.29 0.69 2.56
C LYS A 32 7.61 0.03 2.94
N ALA A 33 7.60 -0.85 3.95
CA ALA A 33 8.81 -1.55 4.39
C ALA A 33 9.44 -2.36 3.24
N ARG A 34 8.62 -2.94 2.36
CA ARG A 34 9.12 -3.65 1.17
C ARG A 34 9.61 -2.74 0.04
N ASP A 35 8.98 -1.58 -0.13
CA ASP A 35 9.45 -0.55 -1.05
C ASP A 35 10.85 -0.04 -0.62
N ASP A 36 11.04 0.19 0.69
CA ASP A 36 12.30 0.67 1.27
C ASP A 36 13.42 -0.39 1.25
N GLU A 37 13.11 -1.68 1.33
CA GLU A 37 14.11 -2.76 1.35
C GLU A 37 14.50 -3.33 -0.03
N VAL A 38 13.54 -3.48 -0.96
CA VAL A 38 13.75 -4.27 -2.20
C VAL A 38 13.24 -3.54 -3.45
N GLY A 39 12.21 -2.70 -3.33
CA GLY A 39 11.65 -1.92 -4.45
C GLY A 39 10.83 -2.70 -5.49
N ASP A 40 10.73 -4.03 -5.37
CA ASP A 40 9.90 -4.91 -6.22
C ASP A 40 9.01 -5.82 -5.36
N GLY A 41 7.89 -6.30 -5.91
CA GLY A 41 6.96 -7.21 -5.24
C GLY A 41 6.03 -6.56 -4.20
N THR A 42 6.01 -5.23 -4.10
CA THR A 42 5.15 -4.48 -3.16
C THR A 42 3.66 -4.82 -3.29
N THR A 43 3.19 -5.05 -4.52
CA THR A 43 1.80 -5.45 -4.78
C THR A 43 1.50 -6.88 -4.33
N SER A 44 2.40 -7.83 -4.60
CA SER A 44 2.24 -9.25 -4.23
C SER A 44 2.20 -9.44 -2.72
N VAL A 45 3.04 -8.70 -1.98
CA VAL A 45 3.03 -8.73 -0.51
C VAL A 45 1.76 -8.10 0.05
N CYS A 46 1.27 -7.01 -0.54
CA CYS A 46 0.02 -6.39 -0.14
C CYS A 46 -1.18 -7.35 -0.31
N VAL A 47 -1.27 -8.03 -1.45
CA VAL A 47 -2.32 -9.04 -1.72
C VAL A 47 -2.22 -10.22 -0.76
N LEU A 48 -1.00 -10.72 -0.47
CA LEU A 48 -0.79 -11.81 0.49
C LEU A 48 -1.26 -11.45 1.90
N VAL A 49 -0.96 -10.24 2.37
CA VAL A 49 -1.39 -9.75 3.69
C VAL A 49 -2.90 -9.58 3.77
N VAL A 50 -3.52 -9.06 2.71
CA VAL A 50 -4.98 -8.91 2.63
C VAL A 50 -5.67 -10.27 2.66
N GLU A 51 -5.12 -11.28 1.97
CA GLU A 51 -5.70 -12.63 1.99
C GLU A 51 -5.50 -13.34 3.33
N LEU A 52 -4.37 -13.11 4.02
CA LEU A 52 -4.15 -13.59 5.38
C LEU A 52 -5.11 -12.97 6.41
N LEU A 53 -5.55 -11.72 6.20
CA LEU A 53 -6.51 -11.01 7.06
C LEU A 53 -7.99 -11.30 6.74
N ARG A 54 -8.27 -11.95 5.59
CA ARG A 54 -9.61 -12.39 5.20
C ARG A 54 -10.07 -13.66 5.92
N GLY A 55 -9.13 -14.43 6.49
CA GLY A 55 -9.42 -15.57 7.36
C GLY A 55 -9.79 -15.14 8.77
#